data_AF-A0A914C2A5-F1
#
_entry.id   AF-A0A914C2A5-F1
#
_cell.length_a   1.000
_cell.length_b   1.000
_cell.length_c   1.000
_cell.angle_alpha   90.00
_cell.angle_beta   90.00
_cell.angle_gamma   90.00
#
_symmetry.space_group_name_H-M   'P 1'
#
loop_
_entity.id
_entity.type
_entity.pdbx_description
1 polymer ?
#
loop_
_entity_poly.entity_id
_entity_poly.type
_entity_poly.pdbx_seq_one_letter_code
_entity_poly.pdbx_strand_id
1 'polypeptide(L)'
;MATPSKRKQQSISIETKRKIIDESEAGKSYGKLAREYELPRSTVQTIVENKAKILEAIDSGIGPKRARLTTAKNPELEASVLAWFTQVRGEKVVVTGPLLKVASCYDEDLASYWSILREHSEIPSDCELSDYLAVDNDVVTGNILTLEEIARAASSSNVNEVVLDDDDDEDTEVTERLPISGPVARQAYLQLRQFCEENGLDFGLYSTFDQIEDFLLKDQFSKMKQPKISDFFAPQ
;
A
#
# COMPACT_ATOMS: atom_id res chain seq x y z
N MET A 1 42.70 -11.09 -15.79
CA MET A 1 42.25 -11.71 -14.52
C MET A 1 40.75 -11.53 -14.42
N ALA A 2 39.96 -12.62 -14.37
CA ALA A 2 38.51 -12.54 -14.27
C ALA A 2 38.13 -12.07 -12.85
N THR A 3 37.34 -11.01 -12.75
CA THR A 3 36.81 -10.52 -11.47
C THR A 3 35.81 -11.55 -10.92
N PRO A 4 35.84 -11.88 -9.61
CA PRO A 4 34.88 -12.81 -9.04
C PRO A 4 33.48 -12.18 -9.09
N SER A 5 32.60 -12.79 -9.88
CA SER A 5 31.18 -12.42 -9.96
C SER A 5 30.54 -12.56 -8.57
N LYS A 6 29.94 -11.49 -8.06
CA LYS A 6 29.26 -11.48 -6.75
C LYS A 6 28.15 -12.54 -6.78
N ARG A 7 28.26 -13.58 -5.94
CA ARG A 7 27.19 -14.58 -5.78
C ARG A 7 25.92 -13.87 -5.30
N LYS A 8 24.77 -14.17 -5.92
CA LYS A 8 23.46 -13.68 -5.45
C LYS A 8 23.22 -14.22 -4.04
N GLN A 9 22.88 -13.33 -3.10
CA GLN A 9 22.53 -13.72 -1.74
C GLN A 9 21.12 -14.34 -1.74
N GLN A 10 20.99 -15.53 -1.15
CA GLN A 10 19.70 -16.18 -0.94
C GLN A 10 19.02 -15.59 0.31
N SER A 11 17.73 -15.22 0.19
CA SER A 11 16.92 -14.81 1.33
C SER A 11 16.42 -16.03 2.09
N ILE A 12 16.87 -16.22 3.33
CA ILE A 12 16.51 -17.37 4.17
C ILE A 12 15.52 -16.90 5.25
N SER A 13 14.37 -17.56 5.35
CA SER A 13 13.35 -17.28 6.37
C SER A 13 13.84 -17.61 7.78
N ILE A 14 13.23 -16.98 8.78
CA ILE A 14 13.52 -17.25 10.20
C ILE A 14 13.16 -18.70 10.56
N GLU A 15 12.07 -19.24 10.03
CA GLU A 15 11.69 -20.64 10.24
C GLU A 15 12.79 -21.61 9.76
N THR A 16 13.31 -21.40 8.55
CA THR A 16 14.38 -22.24 8.01
C THR A 16 15.66 -22.11 8.83
N LYS A 17 15.99 -20.89 9.30
CA LYS A 17 17.12 -20.68 10.22
C LYS A 17 16.94 -21.45 11.53
N ARG A 18 15.73 -21.47 12.10
CA ARG A 18 15.41 -22.24 13.30
C ARG A 18 15.63 -23.74 13.09
N LYS A 19 15.13 -24.31 11.99
CA LYS A 19 15.33 -25.74 11.66
C LYS A 19 16.81 -26.10 11.52
N ILE A 20 17.60 -25.22 10.89
CA ILE A 20 19.06 -25.39 10.78
C ILE A 20 19.73 -25.40 12.17
N ILE A 21 19.29 -24.53 13.09
CA ILE A 21 19.79 -24.48 14.47
C ILE A 21 19.42 -25.77 15.22
N ASP A 22 18.14 -26.17 15.19
CA ASP A 22 17.64 -27.37 15.87
C ASP A 22 18.39 -28.63 15.42
N GLU A 23 18.57 -28.79 14.11
CA GLU A 23 19.30 -29.93 13.54
C GLU A 23 20.82 -29.89 13.79
N SER A 24 21.39 -28.68 13.88
CA SER A 24 22.79 -28.51 14.27
C SER A 24 23.00 -28.87 15.75
N GLU A 25 22.06 -28.51 16.63
CA GLU A 25 22.10 -28.86 18.06
C GLU A 25 21.85 -30.36 18.28
N ALA A 26 21.05 -31.00 17.41
CA ALA A 26 20.93 -32.45 17.33
C ALA A 26 22.19 -33.17 16.80
N GLY A 27 23.25 -32.43 16.45
CA GLY A 27 24.55 -32.99 16.06
C GLY A 27 24.73 -33.28 14.57
N LYS A 28 23.84 -32.80 13.68
CA LYS A 28 24.10 -32.89 12.23
C LYS A 28 25.31 -32.01 11.87
N SER A 29 26.24 -32.58 11.11
CA SER A 29 27.39 -31.83 10.59
C SER A 29 26.95 -30.68 9.66
N TYR A 30 27.62 -29.54 9.74
CA TYR A 30 27.41 -28.38 8.85
C TYR A 30 27.46 -28.75 7.36
N GLY A 31 28.28 -29.73 6.97
CA GLY A 31 28.36 -30.19 5.58
C GLY A 31 27.09 -30.90 5.10
N LYS A 32 26.40 -31.62 6.00
CA LYS A 32 25.13 -32.29 5.69
C LYS A 32 24.00 -31.26 5.59
N LEU A 33 23.94 -30.32 6.54
CA LEU A 33 22.99 -29.20 6.54
C LEU A 33 23.13 -28.32 5.29
N ALA A 34 24.37 -28.00 4.88
CA ALA A 34 24.64 -27.22 3.67
C ALA A 34 24.07 -27.88 2.40
N ARG A 35 24.11 -29.22 2.31
CA ARG A 35 23.56 -29.96 1.18
C ARG A 35 22.03 -30.06 1.25
N GLU A 36 21.49 -30.33 2.43
CA GLU A 36 20.05 -30.50 2.67
C GLU A 36 19.27 -29.21 2.41
N TYR A 37 19.82 -28.07 2.82
CA TYR A 37 19.20 -26.76 2.65
C TYR A 37 19.68 -25.99 1.40
N GLU A 38 20.57 -26.59 0.59
CA GLU A 38 21.20 -25.94 -0.58
C GLU A 38 21.87 -24.58 -0.26
N LEU A 39 22.50 -24.50 0.91
CA LEU A 39 23.15 -23.30 1.41
C LEU A 39 24.68 -23.46 1.39
N PRO A 40 25.43 -22.36 1.17
CA PRO A 40 26.86 -22.37 1.40
C PRO A 40 27.18 -22.78 2.84
N ARG A 41 28.24 -23.58 3.04
CA ARG A 41 28.68 -24.00 4.39
C ARG A 41 28.92 -22.81 5.32
N SER A 42 29.47 -21.71 4.80
CA SER A 42 29.67 -20.47 5.56
C SER A 42 28.35 -19.87 6.06
N THR A 43 27.28 -19.94 5.26
CA THR A 43 25.95 -19.44 5.64
C THR A 43 25.36 -20.26 6.78
N VAL A 44 25.46 -21.59 6.73
CA VAL A 44 25.02 -22.46 7.83
C VAL A 44 25.77 -22.15 9.11
N GLN A 45 27.10 -21.99 9.03
CA GLN A 45 27.91 -21.63 10.17
C GLN A 45 27.49 -20.28 10.78
N THR A 46 27.33 -19.24 9.96
CA THR A 46 26.89 -17.91 10.43
C THR A 46 25.49 -17.93 11.05
N ILE A 47 24.58 -18.79 10.56
CA ILE A 47 23.25 -18.99 11.16
C ILE A 47 23.39 -19.56 12.58
N VAL A 48 24.23 -20.58 12.76
CA VAL A 48 24.48 -21.20 14.07
C VAL A 48 25.20 -20.23 15.02
N GLU A 49 26.15 -19.43 14.54
CA GLU A 49 26.82 -18.40 15.33
C GLU A 49 25.85 -17.32 15.84
N ASN A 50 24.86 -16.95 15.02
CA ASN A 50 23.83 -15.96 15.39
C ASN A 50 22.58 -16.58 16.03
N LYS A 51 22.64 -17.83 16.49
CA LYS A 51 21.46 -18.56 16.99
C LYS A 51 20.71 -17.85 18.11
N ALA A 52 21.41 -17.22 19.06
CA ALA A 52 20.79 -16.52 20.18
C ALA A 52 19.85 -15.39 19.72
N LYS A 53 20.32 -14.57 18.78
CA LYS A 53 19.53 -13.46 18.20
C LYS A 53 18.34 -13.97 17.40
N ILE A 54 18.47 -15.13 16.75
CA ILE A 54 17.39 -15.72 15.95
C ILE A 54 16.31 -16.29 16.88
N LEU A 55 16.68 -16.93 17.98
CA LEU A 55 15.75 -17.46 18.98
C LEU A 55 15.01 -16.33 19.72
N GLU A 56 15.73 -15.32 20.21
CA GLU A 56 15.14 -14.15 20.87
C GLU A 56 14.14 -13.41 19.96
N ALA A 57 14.46 -13.31 18.67
CA ALA A 57 13.58 -12.75 17.66
C ALA A 57 12.29 -13.56 17.45
N ILE A 58 12.36 -14.89 17.54
CA ILE A 58 11.19 -15.76 17.46
C ILE A 58 10.32 -15.58 18.71
N ASP A 59 10.95 -15.54 19.89
CA ASP A 59 10.26 -15.32 21.16
C ASP A 59 9.57 -13.94 21.22
N SER A 60 10.17 -12.94 20.58
CA SER A 60 9.60 -11.60 20.39
C SER A 60 8.42 -11.54 19.39
N GLY A 61 7.98 -12.69 18.85
CA GLY A 61 6.80 -12.77 17.99
C GLY A 61 7.06 -12.41 16.53
N ILE A 62 8.31 -12.45 16.05
CA ILE A 62 8.58 -12.20 14.63
C ILE A 62 7.96 -13.33 13.77
N GLY A 63 7.20 -12.94 12.76
CA GLY A 63 6.51 -13.87 11.87
C GLY A 63 7.45 -14.86 11.16
N PRO A 64 7.05 -16.14 11.01
CA PRO A 64 7.94 -17.24 10.58
C PRO A 64 8.50 -17.09 9.15
N LYS A 65 7.72 -16.43 8.28
CA LYS A 65 8.09 -16.17 6.87
C LYS A 65 9.08 -15.01 6.70
N ARG A 66 9.30 -14.19 7.73
CA ARG A 66 10.18 -13.03 7.63
C ARG A 66 11.62 -13.50 7.45
N ALA A 67 12.36 -12.91 6.50
CA ALA A 67 13.75 -13.29 6.21
C ALA A 67 14.79 -12.37 6.89
N ARG A 68 14.40 -11.13 7.21
CA ARG A 68 15.25 -10.11 7.83
C ARG A 68 14.80 -9.81 9.26
N LEU A 69 15.77 -9.79 10.16
CA LEU A 69 15.60 -9.29 11.52
C LEU A 69 15.81 -7.77 11.47
N THR A 70 14.75 -7.02 11.17
CA THR A 70 14.77 -5.56 11.30
C THR A 70 14.11 -5.19 12.60
N THR A 71 14.78 -4.39 13.41
CA THR A 71 14.18 -3.73 14.56
C THR A 71 13.15 -2.70 14.10
N ALA A 72 12.12 -2.50 14.91
CA ALA A 72 11.18 -1.38 14.78
C ALA A 72 11.94 -0.06 14.66
N LYS A 73 11.42 0.88 13.86
CA LYS A 73 12.05 2.20 13.77
C LYS A 73 11.88 2.98 15.08
N ASN A 74 10.69 2.85 15.67
CA ASN A 74 10.31 3.44 16.96
C ASN A 74 9.60 2.35 17.80
N PRO A 75 10.34 1.55 18.58
CA PRO A 75 9.76 0.40 19.29
C PRO A 75 8.69 0.80 20.33
N GLU A 76 8.88 1.94 21.02
CA GLU A 76 7.93 2.42 22.04
C GLU A 76 6.61 2.90 21.42
N LEU A 77 6.70 3.63 20.31
CA LEU A 77 5.52 4.05 19.53
C LEU A 77 4.78 2.84 18.96
N GLU A 78 5.50 1.91 18.33
CA GLU A 78 4.89 0.69 17.78
C GLU A 78 4.20 -0.14 18.87
N ALA A 79 4.79 -0.24 20.07
CA ALA A 79 4.18 -0.91 21.21
C ALA A 79 2.90 -0.19 21.69
N SER A 80 2.94 1.14 21.77
CA SER A 80 1.79 1.96 22.19
C SER A 80 0.62 1.88 21.22
N VAL A 81 0.91 1.99 19.91
CA VAL A 81 -0.10 1.83 18.85
C VAL A 81 -0.67 0.42 18.83
N LEU A 82 0.15 -0.60 19.08
CA LEU A 82 -0.32 -1.99 19.16
C LEU A 82 -1.24 -2.23 20.37
N ALA A 83 -0.93 -1.65 21.53
CA ALA A 83 -1.77 -1.73 22.72
C ALA A 83 -3.13 -1.07 22.48
N TRP A 84 -3.14 0.16 21.93
CA TRP A 84 -4.36 0.85 21.54
C TRP A 84 -5.17 0.04 20.49
N PHE A 85 -4.51 -0.47 19.46
CA PHE A 85 -5.16 -1.28 18.42
C PHE A 85 -5.84 -2.53 19.00
N THR A 86 -5.19 -3.19 19.95
CA THR A 86 -5.71 -4.40 20.61
C THR A 86 -6.95 -4.05 21.45
N GLN A 87 -6.93 -2.93 22.15
CA GLN A 87 -8.08 -2.42 22.91
C GLN A 87 -9.27 -2.12 22.00
N VAL A 88 -9.06 -1.32 20.94
CA VAL A 88 -10.12 -0.91 20.00
C VAL A 88 -10.71 -2.10 19.25
N ARG A 89 -9.90 -3.11 18.93
CA ARG A 89 -10.40 -4.38 18.35
C ARG A 89 -11.26 -5.19 19.32
N GLY A 90 -11.00 -5.10 20.62
CA GLY A 90 -11.86 -5.68 21.65
C GLY A 90 -13.27 -5.09 21.65
N GLU A 91 -13.37 -3.81 21.28
CA GLU A 91 -14.63 -3.04 21.21
C GLU A 91 -15.37 -3.22 19.87
N LYS A 92 -14.94 -4.16 19.01
CA LYS A 92 -15.51 -4.46 17.68
C LYS A 92 -15.52 -3.27 16.70
N VAL A 93 -14.69 -2.26 16.92
CA VAL A 93 -14.54 -1.14 15.99
C VAL A 93 -13.59 -1.53 14.86
N VAL A 94 -13.97 -1.22 13.61
CA VAL A 94 -13.12 -1.45 12.44
C VAL A 94 -12.03 -0.39 12.40
N VAL A 95 -10.78 -0.80 12.65
CA VAL A 95 -9.62 0.10 12.56
C VAL A 95 -9.10 0.16 11.13
N THR A 96 -9.31 1.29 10.47
CA THR A 96 -8.83 1.58 9.11
C THR A 96 -7.41 2.16 9.15
N GLY A 97 -6.64 1.98 8.06
CA GLY A 97 -5.26 2.51 7.94
C GLY A 97 -5.07 4.00 8.31
N PRO A 98 -5.99 4.92 7.94
CA PRO A 98 -5.91 6.32 8.37
C PRO A 98 -6.02 6.51 9.90
N LEU A 99 -6.87 5.73 10.58
CA LEU A 99 -7.01 5.77 12.05
C LEU A 99 -5.71 5.31 12.73
N LEU A 100 -5.08 4.27 12.20
CA LEU A 100 -3.74 3.83 12.64
C LEU A 100 -2.68 4.91 12.42
N LYS A 101 -2.76 5.67 11.32
CA LYS A 101 -1.83 6.77 11.05
C LYS A 101 -2.00 7.91 12.06
N VAL A 102 -3.25 8.27 12.39
CA VAL A 102 -3.55 9.27 13.43
C VAL A 102 -3.07 8.77 14.80
N ALA A 103 -3.34 7.51 15.16
CA ALA A 103 -2.84 6.90 16.39
C ALA A 103 -1.30 6.81 16.45
N SER A 104 -0.63 6.74 15.29
CA SER A 104 0.84 6.80 15.22
C SER A 104 1.40 8.22 15.19
N CYS A 105 0.55 9.25 15.07
CA CYS A 105 0.94 10.65 14.99
C CYS A 105 1.10 11.32 16.36
N TYR A 106 1.02 10.56 17.45
CA TYR A 106 1.28 11.08 18.78
C TYR A 106 2.80 11.14 19.02
N ASP A 107 3.37 12.35 18.91
CA ASP A 107 4.40 12.76 19.87
C ASP A 107 4.62 14.28 20.03
N GLU A 108 4.32 15.16 19.07
CA GLU A 108 4.56 16.63 19.23
C GLU A 108 3.60 17.39 18.31
N ASP A 109 2.33 17.65 18.58
CA ASP A 109 1.87 18.63 19.55
C ASP A 109 0.38 18.85 19.25
N LEU A 110 -0.51 17.95 19.68
CA LEU A 110 -1.95 18.20 19.52
C LEU A 110 -2.36 19.51 20.23
N ALA A 111 -1.64 19.87 21.29
CA ALA A 111 -1.76 21.13 22.01
C ALA A 111 -1.23 22.34 21.22
N SER A 112 -0.15 22.21 20.44
CA SER A 112 0.34 23.29 19.56
C SER A 112 -0.60 23.49 18.38
N TYR A 113 -1.08 22.40 17.77
CA TYR A 113 -2.10 22.46 16.73
C TYR A 113 -3.40 23.11 17.23
N TRP A 114 -3.84 22.78 18.45
CA TRP A 114 -4.98 23.43 19.10
C TRP A 114 -4.73 24.92 19.39
N SER A 115 -3.50 25.30 19.76
CA SER A 115 -3.11 26.70 19.98
C SER A 115 -3.13 27.50 18.68
N ILE A 116 -2.62 26.92 17.58
CA ILE A 116 -2.65 27.52 16.23
C ILE A 116 -4.09 27.66 15.71
N LEU A 117 -4.92 26.63 15.91
CA LEU A 117 -6.35 26.65 15.55
C LEU A 117 -7.12 27.74 16.29
N ARG A 118 -6.86 27.94 17.60
CA ARG A 118 -7.48 29.03 18.38
C ARG A 118 -7.02 30.42 17.92
N GLU A 119 -5.80 30.54 17.42
CA GLU A 119 -5.26 31.81 16.94
C GLU A 119 -5.78 32.17 15.53
N HIS A 120 -6.02 31.17 14.67
CA HIS A 120 -6.37 31.37 13.25
C HIS A 120 -7.84 31.13 12.92
N SER A 121 -8.67 30.73 13.89
CA SER A 121 -10.09 30.41 13.70
C SER A 121 -10.96 31.11 14.74
N GLU A 122 -12.18 31.51 14.38
CA GLU A 122 -13.17 32.13 15.28
C GLU A 122 -13.77 31.10 16.27
N ILE A 123 -12.94 30.32 16.96
CA ILE A 123 -13.37 29.34 17.96
C ILE A 123 -13.65 30.09 19.28
N PRO A 124 -14.87 30.01 19.83
CA PRO A 124 -15.22 30.65 21.09
C PRO A 124 -14.27 30.23 22.24
N SER A 125 -13.89 31.19 23.09
CA SER A 125 -12.87 31.00 24.14
C SER A 125 -13.28 30.02 25.25
N ASP A 126 -14.57 29.72 25.33
CA ASP A 126 -15.24 28.79 26.22
C ASP A 126 -15.33 27.36 25.66
N CYS A 127 -14.90 27.13 24.42
CA CYS A 127 -14.87 25.79 23.81
C CYS A 127 -13.56 25.07 24.18
N GLU A 128 -13.64 23.98 24.94
CA GLU A 128 -12.48 23.13 25.23
C GLU A 128 -12.20 22.17 24.07
N LEU A 129 -10.96 21.69 23.95
CA LEU A 129 -10.56 20.75 22.89
C LEU A 129 -11.44 19.48 22.89
N SER A 130 -11.88 19.06 24.08
CA SER A 130 -12.79 17.92 24.23
C SER A 130 -14.17 18.21 23.62
N ASP A 131 -14.69 19.43 23.75
CA ASP A 131 -15.98 19.81 23.18
C ASP A 131 -15.91 19.86 21.66
N TYR A 132 -14.83 20.43 21.12
CA TYR A 132 -14.59 20.49 19.67
C TYR A 132 -14.47 19.10 19.03
N LEU A 133 -13.77 18.18 19.68
CA LEU A 133 -13.64 16.80 19.20
C LEU A 133 -14.93 15.98 19.38
N ALA A 134 -15.80 16.37 20.33
CA ALA A 134 -17.03 15.65 20.63
C ALA A 134 -18.26 16.18 19.91
N VAL A 135 -18.15 17.26 19.12
CA VAL A 135 -19.28 17.85 18.36
C VAL A 135 -20.05 16.81 17.54
N ASP A 136 -19.33 15.86 16.93
CA ASP A 136 -19.92 14.84 16.07
C ASP A 136 -20.29 13.54 16.79
N ASN A 137 -20.00 13.41 18.09
CA ASN A 137 -20.28 12.17 18.83
C ASN A 137 -21.79 11.90 19.00
N ASP A 138 -22.59 12.96 19.10
CA ASP A 138 -24.05 12.88 19.26
C ASP A 138 -24.81 13.02 17.94
N VAL A 139 -24.09 13.17 16.81
CA VAL A 139 -24.71 13.12 15.48
C VAL A 139 -25.25 11.71 15.29
N VAL A 140 -26.57 11.60 15.15
CA VAL A 140 -27.24 10.35 14.78
C VAL A 140 -26.77 9.97 13.38
N THR A 141 -25.67 9.25 13.32
CA THR A 141 -25.28 8.52 12.11
C THR A 141 -26.35 7.45 11.89
N GLY A 142 -26.77 7.26 10.63
CA GLY A 142 -27.72 6.21 10.31
C GLY A 142 -27.21 4.89 10.88
N ASN A 143 -28.05 4.19 11.65
CA ASN A 143 -27.73 2.88 12.22
C ASN A 143 -26.99 2.06 11.16
N ILE A 144 -25.85 1.48 11.51
CA ILE A 144 -25.15 0.54 10.65
C ILE A 144 -26.12 -0.62 10.41
N LEU A 145 -26.71 -0.69 9.22
CA LEU A 145 -27.62 -1.79 8.88
C LEU A 145 -26.86 -3.10 9.07
N THR A 146 -27.49 -4.02 9.78
CA THR A 146 -26.97 -5.39 9.84
C THR A 146 -26.97 -5.99 8.43
N LEU A 147 -26.06 -6.93 8.14
CA LEU A 147 -26.02 -7.63 6.85
C LEU A 147 -27.38 -8.23 6.46
N GLU A 148 -28.17 -8.63 7.46
CA GLU A 148 -29.53 -9.14 7.32
C GLU A 148 -30.53 -8.09 6.82
N GLU A 149 -30.43 -6.85 7.31
CA GLU A 149 -31.30 -5.74 6.90
C GLU A 149 -30.94 -5.24 5.50
N ILE A 150 -29.65 -5.24 5.14
CA ILE A 150 -29.18 -4.93 3.78
C ILE A 150 -29.73 -5.97 2.78
N ALA A 151 -29.62 -7.25 3.10
CA ALA A 151 -30.13 -8.33 2.26
C ALA A 151 -31.65 -8.25 2.06
N ARG A 152 -32.39 -7.88 3.11
CA ARG A 152 -33.85 -7.69 3.04
C ARG A 152 -34.24 -6.52 2.15
N ALA A 153 -33.53 -5.39 2.23
CA ALA A 153 -33.78 -4.22 1.38
C ALA A 153 -33.49 -4.50 -0.10
N ALA A 154 -32.44 -5.26 -0.40
CA ALA A 154 -32.12 -5.71 -1.75
C ALA A 154 -33.18 -6.66 -2.33
N SER A 155 -33.82 -7.45 -1.46
CA SER A 155 -34.86 -8.42 -1.86
C SER A 155 -36.25 -7.81 -2.08
N SER A 156 -36.50 -6.58 -1.61
CA SER A 156 -37.83 -5.94 -1.68
C SER A 156 -38.06 -5.07 -2.92
N SER A 157 -37.05 -4.82 -3.74
CA SER A 157 -37.19 -4.00 -4.94
C SER A 157 -37.53 -4.86 -6.14
N ASN A 158 -38.83 -5.03 -6.36
CA ASN A 158 -39.42 -5.69 -7.52
C ASN A 158 -39.10 -4.92 -8.82
N VAL A 159 -38.32 -5.59 -9.67
CA VAL A 159 -38.25 -5.60 -11.14
C VAL A 159 -39.23 -4.68 -11.87
N ASN A 160 -38.69 -3.79 -12.72
CA ASN A 160 -39.37 -3.38 -13.94
C ASN A 160 -38.63 -4.00 -15.13
N GLU A 161 -39.41 -4.81 -15.84
CA GLU A 161 -39.13 -5.73 -16.92
C GLU A 161 -38.57 -5.02 -18.17
N VAL A 162 -37.44 -5.52 -18.70
CA VAL A 162 -37.10 -5.36 -20.12
C VAL A 162 -36.71 -6.74 -20.65
N VAL A 163 -37.65 -7.31 -21.41
CA VAL A 163 -37.52 -8.58 -22.11
C VAL A 163 -36.49 -8.46 -23.22
N LEU A 164 -35.48 -9.34 -23.25
CA LEU A 164 -34.85 -9.80 -24.49
C LEU A 164 -34.50 -11.30 -24.38
N ASP A 165 -34.85 -11.99 -25.47
CA ASP A 165 -34.94 -13.43 -25.73
C ASP A 165 -33.70 -14.28 -25.42
N ASP A 166 -34.01 -15.53 -25.06
CA ASP A 166 -33.22 -16.77 -24.97
C ASP A 166 -31.94 -16.84 -25.83
N ASP A 167 -30.79 -17.05 -25.18
CA ASP A 167 -29.98 -18.28 -25.25
C ASP A 167 -28.64 -18.10 -24.49
N ASP A 168 -28.45 -18.92 -23.45
CA ASP A 168 -27.23 -19.36 -22.73
C ASP A 168 -26.03 -18.41 -22.44
N ASP A 169 -25.69 -18.38 -21.14
CA ASP A 169 -24.40 -18.03 -20.49
C ASP A 169 -23.81 -16.60 -20.67
N GLU A 170 -24.00 -15.66 -19.70
CA GLU A 170 -22.99 -14.58 -19.51
C GLU A 170 -23.01 -13.85 -18.15
N ASP A 171 -21.87 -14.01 -17.45
CA ASP A 171 -21.03 -13.08 -16.71
C ASP A 171 -21.56 -11.83 -15.95
N THR A 172 -20.99 -11.69 -14.75
CA THR A 172 -21.06 -10.52 -13.87
C THR A 172 -20.48 -9.27 -14.54
N GLU A 173 -21.25 -8.19 -14.66
CA GLU A 173 -20.77 -6.90 -15.18
C GLU A 173 -19.67 -6.30 -14.26
N VAL A 174 -18.42 -6.57 -14.62
CA VAL A 174 -17.29 -5.70 -14.28
C VAL A 174 -17.41 -4.47 -15.17
N THR A 175 -17.65 -3.29 -14.60
CA THR A 175 -17.58 -2.03 -15.35
C THR A 175 -16.12 -1.78 -15.75
N GLU A 176 -15.69 -2.36 -16.88
CA GLU A 176 -14.35 -2.17 -17.41
C GLU A 176 -14.14 -0.69 -17.77
N ARG A 177 -13.15 -0.04 -17.12
CA ARG A 177 -12.71 1.29 -17.52
C ARG A 177 -12.06 1.20 -18.90
N LEU A 178 -12.74 1.76 -19.90
CA LEU A 178 -12.22 1.83 -21.26
C LEU A 178 -10.86 2.57 -21.28
N PRO A 179 -9.90 2.12 -22.10
CA PRO A 179 -8.61 2.77 -22.22
C PRO A 179 -8.77 4.19 -22.80
N ILE A 180 -8.17 5.19 -22.15
CA ILE A 180 -8.19 6.57 -22.62
C ILE A 180 -7.29 6.68 -23.86
N SER A 181 -7.85 7.21 -24.94
CA SER A 181 -7.11 7.43 -26.20
C SER A 181 -6.02 8.49 -26.02
N GLY A 182 -4.87 8.32 -26.69
CA GLY A 182 -3.71 9.22 -26.58
C GLY A 182 -4.03 10.72 -26.80
N PRO A 183 -4.84 11.09 -27.81
CA PRO A 183 -5.27 12.47 -28.01
C PRO A 183 -6.12 13.03 -26.85
N VAL A 184 -6.96 12.20 -26.24
CA VAL A 184 -7.81 12.59 -25.09
C VAL A 184 -6.93 12.83 -23.85
N ALA A 185 -5.95 11.95 -23.62
CA ALA A 185 -4.97 12.14 -22.55
C ALA A 185 -4.16 13.44 -22.72
N ARG A 186 -3.76 13.76 -23.96
CA ARG A 186 -3.05 15.01 -24.27
C ARG A 186 -3.92 16.24 -24.04
N GLN A 187 -5.18 16.21 -24.45
CA GLN A 187 -6.10 17.33 -24.25
C GLN A 187 -6.34 17.60 -22.76
N ALA A 188 -6.59 16.56 -21.97
CA ALA A 188 -6.77 16.69 -20.52
C ALA A 188 -5.51 17.26 -19.83
N TYR A 189 -4.33 16.83 -20.27
CA TYR A 189 -3.06 17.36 -19.77
C TYR A 189 -2.89 18.86 -20.07
N LEU A 190 -3.23 19.32 -21.29
CA LEU A 190 -3.13 20.74 -21.65
C LEU A 190 -4.08 21.61 -20.82
N GLN A 191 -5.29 21.13 -20.55
CA GLN A 191 -6.24 21.81 -19.67
C GLN A 191 -5.72 21.94 -18.24
N LEU A 192 -5.08 20.89 -17.72
CA LEU A 192 -4.45 20.90 -16.40
C LEU A 192 -3.29 21.91 -16.36
N ARG A 193 -2.42 21.91 -17.37
CA ARG A 193 -1.30 22.86 -17.49
C ARG A 193 -1.80 24.30 -17.48
N GLN A 194 -2.80 24.61 -18.31
CA GLN A 194 -3.38 25.94 -18.39
C GLN A 194 -3.99 26.38 -17.05
N PHE A 195 -4.79 25.52 -16.40
CA PHE A 195 -5.37 25.83 -15.10
C PHE A 195 -4.31 26.15 -14.05
N CYS A 196 -3.21 25.39 -14.04
CA CYS A 196 -2.14 25.64 -13.09
C CYS A 196 -1.38 26.95 -13.42
N GLU A 197 -1.13 27.24 -14.70
CA GLU A 197 -0.48 28.50 -15.13
C GLU A 197 -1.31 29.74 -14.70
N GLU A 198 -2.64 29.66 -14.76
CA GLU A 198 -3.55 30.72 -14.34
C GLU A 198 -3.61 30.92 -12.81
N ASN A 199 -3.41 29.85 -12.03
CA ASN A 199 -3.52 29.87 -10.57
C ASN A 199 -2.18 30.05 -9.83
N GLY A 200 -1.09 30.30 -10.56
CA GLY A 200 0.24 30.53 -9.99
C GLY A 200 0.98 29.23 -9.68
N LEU A 201 1.63 28.68 -10.70
CA LEU A 201 2.48 27.50 -10.58
C LEU A 201 3.75 27.78 -9.78
N ASP A 202 4.11 26.85 -8.89
CA ASP A 202 5.44 26.79 -8.31
C ASP A 202 6.49 26.47 -9.39
N PHE A 203 7.66 27.12 -9.32
CA PHE A 203 8.72 27.01 -10.33
C PHE A 203 9.22 25.55 -10.50
N GLY A 204 9.16 24.74 -9.44
CA GLY A 204 9.53 23.32 -9.49
C GLY A 204 8.61 22.47 -10.37
N LEU A 205 7.33 22.82 -10.46
CA LEU A 205 6.32 22.03 -11.16
C LEU A 205 6.45 22.13 -12.69
N TYR A 206 6.96 23.23 -13.25
CA TYR A 206 7.12 23.38 -14.71
C TYR A 206 7.94 22.24 -15.33
N SER A 207 9.04 21.86 -14.67
CA SER A 207 9.88 20.74 -15.12
C SER A 207 9.15 19.39 -15.13
N THR A 208 8.19 19.20 -14.23
CA THR A 208 7.38 17.98 -14.16
C THR A 208 6.31 17.95 -15.24
N PHE A 209 5.70 19.10 -15.56
CA PHE A 209 4.79 19.23 -16.69
C PHE A 209 5.52 18.89 -17.99
N ASP A 210 6.69 19.48 -18.25
CA ASP A 210 7.44 19.21 -19.48
C ASP A 210 7.83 17.72 -19.61
N GLN A 211 8.20 17.05 -18.52
CA GLN A 211 8.46 15.60 -18.52
C GLN A 211 7.22 14.76 -18.85
N ILE A 212 6.05 15.15 -18.34
CA ILE A 212 4.78 14.48 -18.64
C ILE A 212 4.40 14.69 -20.10
N GLU A 213 4.61 15.89 -20.63
CA GLU A 213 4.35 16.22 -22.03
C GLU A 213 5.24 15.42 -22.99
N ASP A 214 6.54 15.33 -22.69
CA ASP A 214 7.49 14.51 -23.45
C ASP A 214 7.10 13.03 -23.47
N PHE A 215 6.61 12.52 -22.33
CA PHE A 215 6.13 11.15 -22.23
C PHE A 215 4.90 10.89 -23.11
N LEU A 216 3.91 11.81 -23.07
CA LEU A 216 2.69 11.71 -23.88
C LEU A 216 2.99 11.82 -25.38
N LEU A 217 3.88 12.73 -25.76
CA LEU A 217 4.31 12.88 -27.16
C LEU A 217 5.08 11.66 -27.64
N LYS A 218 5.96 11.08 -26.81
CA LYS A 218 6.72 9.88 -27.17
C LYS A 218 5.83 8.65 -27.39
N ASP A 219 4.79 8.48 -26.57
CA ASP A 219 3.78 7.43 -26.80
C ASP A 219 3.07 7.64 -28.15
N GLN A 220 2.64 8.88 -28.44
CA GLN A 220 2.00 9.22 -29.72
C GLN A 220 2.93 8.95 -30.92
N PHE A 221 4.17 9.42 -30.88
CA PHE A 221 5.14 9.23 -31.96
C PHE A 221 5.55 7.77 -32.14
N SER A 222 5.60 6.98 -31.07
CA SER A 222 5.90 5.54 -31.16
C SER A 222 4.82 4.75 -31.93
N LYS A 223 3.58 5.24 -31.91
CA LYS A 223 2.43 4.66 -32.62
C LYS A 223 2.34 5.13 -34.07
N MET A 224 3.03 6.22 -34.44
CA MET A 224 3.08 6.74 -35.81
C MET A 224 4.23 6.08 -36.58
N LYS A 225 3.96 4.96 -37.26
CA LYS A 225 4.90 4.36 -38.22
C LYS A 225 4.79 5.09 -39.55
N GLN A 226 5.89 5.69 -40.01
CA GLN A 226 5.97 6.28 -41.33
C GLN A 226 5.76 5.19 -42.40
N PRO A 227 4.78 5.32 -43.32
CA PRO A 227 4.64 4.40 -44.44
C PRO A 227 5.92 4.43 -45.27
N LYS A 228 6.39 3.27 -45.73
CA LYS A 228 7.58 3.24 -46.57
C LYS A 228 7.23 3.87 -47.90
N ILE A 229 8.19 4.55 -48.53
CA ILE A 229 7.98 5.15 -49.85
C ILE A 229 7.56 4.11 -50.89
N SER A 230 7.93 2.84 -50.70
CA SER A 230 7.47 1.70 -51.50
C SER A 230 5.96 1.47 -51.42
N ASP A 231 5.34 1.76 -50.28
CA ASP A 231 3.91 1.54 -50.04
C ASP A 231 3.06 2.55 -50.84
N PHE A 232 3.63 3.71 -51.20
CA PHE A 232 3.00 4.69 -52.09
C PHE A 232 3.01 4.28 -53.57
N PHE A 233 3.86 3.33 -53.95
CA PHE A 233 4.00 2.87 -55.34
C PHE A 233 3.36 1.50 -55.60
N ALA A 234 2.64 0.93 -54.63
CA ALA A 234 1.87 -0.29 -54.86
C ALA A 234 0.63 0.00 -55.73
N PRO A 235 0.32 -0.82 -56.75
CA PRO A 235 -0.87 -0.65 -57.58
C PRO A 235 -2.14 -0.88 -56.74
N GLN A 236 -3.12 0.02 -56.88
CA GLN A 236 -4.41 -0.02 -56.18
C GLN A 236 -5.31 -1.16 -56.65
#